data_AF-A0A2G3A9T9-F1
#
_entry.id   AF-A0A2G3A9T9-F1
#
_cell.length_a   1.000
_cell.length_b   1.000
_cell.length_c   1.000
_cell.angle_alpha   90.00
_cell.angle_beta   90.00
_cell.angle_gamma   90.00
#
_symmetry.space_group_name_H-M   'P 1'
#
loop_
_entity.id
_entity.type
_entity.pdbx_description
1 polymer ?
#
loop_
_entity_poly.entity_id
_entity_poly.type
_entity_poly.pdbx_seq_one_letter_code
_entity_poly.pdbx_strand_id
1 'polypeptide(L)'
;MKIARITEVVLQVAEELQHLRNSLPDSVEVKCVDEAHSALGNCIACNDDFALIHPDLDKLTEEIIADVLGVKVICQRIARNVLVGSYCSLSNIGGLELSDLLDGLPLAAGTVNRGSNVIAAGLTVNDWTAFCGSDTTTTELAVIDSIFGLRDAQSMAVDV
;
A
#
# COMPACT_ATOMS: atom_id res chain seq x y z
N MET A 1 -8.52 17.67 -37.57
CA MET A 1 -9.45 17.24 -36.50
C MET A 1 -8.88 16.05 -35.70
N LYS A 2 -7.62 16.10 -35.26
CA LYS A 2 -6.94 15.06 -34.47
C LYS A 2 -6.22 15.60 -33.22
N ILE A 3 -6.35 16.90 -32.94
CA ILE A 3 -5.62 17.58 -31.85
C ILE A 3 -6.42 17.57 -30.54
N ALA A 4 -7.76 17.41 -30.56
CA ALA A 4 -8.58 17.47 -29.36
C ALA A 4 -8.45 16.27 -28.41
N ARG A 5 -8.20 15.05 -28.92
CA ARG A 5 -8.12 13.85 -28.06
C ARG A 5 -6.87 13.77 -27.18
N ILE A 6 -5.79 14.46 -27.56
CA ILE A 6 -4.56 14.50 -26.73
C ILE A 6 -4.72 15.56 -25.64
N THR A 7 -5.45 16.65 -25.90
CA THR A 7 -5.68 17.71 -24.90
C THR A 7 -6.65 17.29 -23.80
N GLU A 8 -7.68 16.48 -24.12
CA GLU A 8 -8.64 15.96 -23.12
C GLU A 8 -7.97 15.06 -22.06
N VAL A 9 -7.03 14.19 -22.46
CA VAL A 9 -6.32 13.32 -21.49
C VAL A 9 -5.40 14.11 -20.56
N VAL A 10 -4.77 15.18 -21.06
CA VAL A 10 -3.89 16.04 -20.24
C VAL A 10 -4.70 16.93 -19.29
N LEU A 11 -5.91 17.35 -19.67
CA LEU A 11 -6.79 18.17 -18.81
C LEU A 11 -7.40 17.36 -17.66
N GLN A 12 -7.72 16.08 -17.87
CA GLN A 12 -8.37 15.25 -16.86
C GLN A 12 -7.46 14.97 -15.66
N VAL A 13 -6.17 14.70 -15.90
CA VAL A 13 -5.17 14.48 -14.84
C VAL A 13 -4.97 15.75 -14.00
N ALA A 14 -5.02 16.93 -14.61
CA ALA A 14 -4.89 18.19 -13.90
C ALA A 14 -6.09 18.46 -12.98
N GLU A 15 -7.30 18.11 -13.43
CA GLU A 15 -8.51 18.27 -12.62
C GLU A 15 -8.52 17.28 -11.45
N GLU A 16 -8.24 16.00 -11.69
CA GLU A 16 -8.15 14.97 -10.65
C GLU A 16 -7.08 15.31 -9.60
N LEU A 17 -5.92 15.79 -10.02
CA LEU A 17 -4.85 16.20 -9.13
C LEU A 17 -5.24 17.42 -8.28
N GLN A 18 -5.96 18.38 -8.87
CA GLN A 18 -6.47 19.52 -8.12
C GLN A 18 -7.54 19.07 -7.10
N HIS A 19 -8.43 18.16 -7.48
CA HIS A 19 -9.44 17.59 -6.58
C HIS A 19 -8.80 16.85 -5.41
N LEU A 20 -7.75 16.06 -5.65
CA LEU A 20 -6.98 15.40 -4.58
C LEU A 20 -6.33 16.42 -3.64
N ARG A 21 -5.67 17.44 -4.18
CA ARG A 21 -5.06 18.52 -3.36
C ARG A 21 -6.07 19.29 -2.53
N ASN A 22 -7.28 19.50 -3.04
CA ASN A 22 -8.34 20.18 -2.31
C ASN A 22 -9.00 19.29 -1.24
N SER A 23 -8.93 17.96 -1.39
CA SER A 23 -9.58 16.99 -0.50
C SER A 23 -8.65 16.49 0.60
N LEU A 24 -7.33 16.55 0.37
CA LEU A 24 -6.30 16.14 1.31
C LEU A 24 -5.86 17.34 2.17
N PRO A 25 -5.43 17.10 3.42
CA PRO A 25 -4.87 18.14 4.27
C PRO A 25 -3.55 18.67 3.70
N ASP A 26 -3.22 19.93 4.00
CA ASP A 26 -2.01 20.63 3.51
C ASP A 26 -0.69 19.94 3.90
N SER A 27 -0.73 19.02 4.89
CA SER A 27 0.42 18.22 5.32
C SER A 27 0.78 17.08 4.35
N VAL A 28 -0.10 16.73 3.42
CA VAL A 28 0.12 15.62 2.47
C VAL A 28 0.63 16.16 1.15
N GLU A 29 1.85 15.79 0.78
CA GLU A 29 2.42 16.15 -0.51
C GLU A 29 1.88 15.23 -1.62
N VAL A 30 1.29 15.83 -2.66
CA VAL A 30 0.80 15.10 -3.85
C VAL A 30 1.71 15.39 -5.04
N LYS A 31 2.39 14.35 -5.51
CA LYS A 31 3.35 14.41 -6.62
C LYS A 31 3.02 13.39 -7.70
N CYS A 32 3.05 13.83 -8.97
CA CYS A 32 3.02 12.92 -10.10
C CYS A 32 4.41 12.35 -10.34
N VAL A 33 4.48 11.02 -10.43
CA VAL A 33 5.68 10.28 -10.81
C VAL A 33 5.40 9.65 -12.16
N ASP A 34 6.28 9.89 -13.13
CA ASP A 34 6.22 9.24 -14.43
C ASP A 34 7.02 7.94 -14.32
N GLU A 35 6.33 6.80 -14.40
CA GLU A 35 6.98 5.50 -14.30
C GLU A 35 6.43 4.51 -15.35
N ALA A 36 7.36 3.81 -16.01
CA ALA A 36 7.14 3.00 -17.20
C ALA A 36 6.91 1.51 -16.92
N HIS A 37 7.13 1.04 -15.69
CA HIS A 37 7.08 -0.40 -15.36
C HIS A 37 5.66 -0.93 -15.11
N SER A 38 5.08 -0.63 -13.94
CA SER A 38 3.74 -1.07 -13.53
C SER A 38 3.08 0.02 -12.70
N ALA A 39 1.80 -0.15 -12.36
CA ALA A 39 1.11 0.82 -11.50
C ALA A 39 1.83 0.97 -10.16
N LEU A 40 1.97 2.22 -9.68
CA LEU A 40 2.70 2.54 -8.45
C LEU A 40 2.22 1.70 -7.25
N GLY A 41 0.91 1.48 -7.12
CA GLY A 41 0.33 0.66 -6.04
C GLY A 41 0.69 -0.83 -6.09
N ASN A 42 1.12 -1.36 -7.23
CA ASN A 42 1.65 -2.73 -7.32
C ASN A 42 3.15 -2.79 -7.00
N CYS A 43 3.85 -1.69 -7.25
CA CYS A 43 5.30 -1.61 -7.09
C CYS A 43 5.73 -1.15 -5.69
N ILE A 44 4.84 -0.53 -4.92
CA ILE A 44 5.16 0.12 -3.65
C ILE A 44 4.22 -0.41 -2.57
N ALA A 45 4.78 -0.86 -1.45
CA ALA A 45 4.08 -1.06 -0.18
C ALA A 45 4.77 -0.20 0.88
N CYS A 46 4.04 0.64 1.60
CA CYS A 46 4.64 1.59 2.53
C CYS A 46 3.88 1.67 3.86
N ASN A 47 4.60 2.06 4.90
CA ASN A 47 4.08 2.57 6.16
C ASN A 47 4.80 3.90 6.48
N ASP A 48 4.66 4.42 7.70
CA ASP A 48 5.23 5.73 8.05
C ASP A 48 6.74 5.69 8.35
N ASP A 49 7.34 4.50 8.46
CA ASP A 49 8.76 4.31 8.79
C ASP A 49 9.59 3.87 7.57
N PHE A 50 9.03 3.00 6.73
CA PHE A 50 9.70 2.41 5.57
C PHE A 50 8.76 2.12 4.41
N ALA A 51 9.33 2.05 3.20
CA ALA A 51 8.65 1.60 2.00
C ALA A 51 9.41 0.45 1.35
N LEU A 52 8.70 -0.63 1.04
CA LEU A 52 9.16 -1.70 0.17
C LEU A 52 8.85 -1.31 -1.27
N ILE A 53 9.85 -1.40 -2.13
CA ILE A 53 9.70 -1.07 -3.55
C ILE A 53 10.17 -2.20 -4.47
N HIS A 54 9.64 -2.19 -5.69
CA HIS A 54 10.05 -3.06 -6.78
C HIS A 54 11.56 -2.91 -7.04
N PRO A 55 12.33 -4.02 -7.15
CA PRO A 55 13.79 -3.99 -7.22
C PRO A 55 14.35 -3.38 -8.51
N ASP A 56 13.56 -3.34 -9.58
CA ASP A 56 13.96 -2.77 -10.87
C ASP A 56 13.45 -1.33 -11.06
N LEU A 57 12.99 -0.65 -10.00
CA LEU A 57 12.64 0.78 -10.07
C LEU A 57 13.88 1.64 -10.29
N ASP A 58 13.72 2.70 -11.07
CA ASP A 58 14.77 3.69 -11.29
C ASP A 58 15.15 4.41 -9.99
N LYS A 59 16.45 4.65 -9.79
CA LYS A 59 16.96 5.38 -8.60
C LYS A 59 16.34 6.76 -8.42
N LEU A 60 16.01 7.44 -9.52
CA LEU A 60 15.34 8.73 -9.49
C LEU A 60 13.93 8.60 -8.89
N THR A 61 13.21 7.53 -9.22
CA THR A 61 11.90 7.23 -8.64
C THR A 61 12.02 6.84 -7.17
N GLU A 62 13.04 6.04 -6.82
CA GLU A 62 13.36 5.71 -5.43
C GLU A 62 13.60 6.96 -4.56
N GLU A 63 14.43 7.90 -5.04
CA GLU A 63 14.70 9.17 -4.37
C GLU A 63 13.43 10.01 -4.22
N ILE A 64 12.60 10.08 -5.25
CA ILE A 64 11.32 10.79 -5.17
C ILE A 64 10.40 10.18 -4.11
N ILE A 65 10.32 8.86 -4.03
CA ILE A 65 9.49 8.16 -3.03
C ILE A 65 10.02 8.45 -1.62
N ALA A 66 11.33 8.34 -1.42
CA ALA A 66 11.96 8.62 -0.13
C ALA A 66 11.71 10.07 0.33
N ASP A 67 11.83 11.04 -0.57
CA ASP A 67 11.66 12.46 -0.26
C ASP A 67 10.20 12.83 0.00
N VAL A 68 9.27 12.33 -0.81
CA VAL A 68 7.83 12.68 -0.71
C VAL A 68 7.18 12.00 0.49
N LEU A 69 7.48 10.73 0.73
CA LEU A 69 6.90 9.99 1.86
C LEU A 69 7.69 10.24 3.16
N GLY A 70 8.97 10.63 3.07
CA GLY A 70 9.83 10.83 4.24
C GLY A 70 10.26 9.54 4.92
N VAL A 71 10.26 8.42 4.19
CA VAL A 71 10.47 7.07 4.74
C VAL A 71 11.70 6.38 4.18
N LYS A 72 12.21 5.39 4.89
CA LYS A 72 13.33 4.59 4.40
C LYS A 72 12.88 3.64 3.29
N VAL A 73 13.44 3.77 2.11
CA VAL A 73 13.13 2.88 0.98
C VAL A 73 14.00 1.62 1.01
N ILE A 74 13.38 0.47 0.76
CA ILE A 74 14.01 -0.85 0.75
C ILE A 74 13.59 -1.59 -0.52
N CYS A 75 14.54 -1.86 -1.41
CA CYS A 75 14.32 -2.66 -2.62
C CYS A 75 14.27 -4.15 -2.27
N GLN A 76 13.13 -4.80 -2.47
CA GLN A 76 12.93 -6.19 -2.03
C GLN A 76 12.01 -6.99 -2.95
N ARG A 77 12.11 -8.32 -2.87
CA ARG A 77 11.17 -9.27 -3.48
C ARG A 77 10.44 -10.06 -2.38
N ILE A 78 9.15 -10.32 -2.58
CA ILE A 78 8.29 -11.07 -1.65
C ILE A 78 7.87 -12.37 -2.33
N ALA A 79 8.17 -13.53 -1.75
CA ALA A 79 7.80 -14.84 -2.31
C ALA A 79 8.27 -15.04 -3.76
N ARG A 80 9.47 -14.55 -4.09
CA ARG A 80 10.06 -14.48 -5.45
C ARG A 80 9.30 -13.58 -6.45
N ASN A 81 8.28 -12.85 -6.01
CA ASN A 81 7.58 -11.86 -6.79
C ASN A 81 8.21 -10.48 -6.58
N VAL A 82 8.22 -9.71 -7.66
CA VAL A 82 8.77 -8.34 -7.68
C VAL A 82 7.72 -7.28 -7.35
N LEU A 83 6.43 -7.61 -7.45
CA LEU A 83 5.29 -6.72 -7.18
C LEU A 83 4.96 -6.69 -5.69
N VAL A 84 5.81 -6.04 -4.89
CA VAL A 84 5.65 -5.98 -3.43
C VAL A 84 4.31 -5.40 -3.00
N GLY A 85 3.80 -4.38 -3.71
CA GLY A 85 2.52 -3.73 -3.41
C GLY A 85 1.30 -4.61 -3.65
N SER A 86 1.38 -5.63 -4.51
CA SER A 86 0.25 -6.56 -4.73
C SER A 86 0.18 -7.68 -3.68
N TYR A 87 1.34 -8.10 -3.17
CA TYR A 87 1.50 -9.29 -2.34
C TYR A 87 1.79 -8.98 -0.87
N CYS A 88 1.73 -7.71 -0.47
CA CYS A 88 1.98 -7.27 0.88
C CYS A 88 1.05 -6.11 1.25
N SER A 89 0.60 -6.09 2.50
CA SER A 89 -0.11 -4.98 3.10
C SER A 89 0.56 -4.63 4.43
N LEU A 90 0.90 -3.36 4.61
CA LEU A 90 1.69 -2.86 5.73
C LEU A 90 0.89 -1.84 6.55
N SER A 91 1.22 -1.78 7.85
CA SER A 91 0.83 -0.74 8.81
C SER A 91 2.07 -0.38 9.65
N ASN A 92 1.93 0.52 10.62
CA ASN A 92 3.01 0.81 11.55
C ASN A 92 3.18 -0.28 12.62
N ILE A 93 2.15 -1.11 12.84
CA ILE A 93 2.15 -2.17 13.86
C ILE A 93 2.73 -3.47 13.30
N GLY A 94 2.33 -3.83 12.08
CA GLY A 94 2.65 -5.09 11.45
C GLY A 94 2.32 -5.12 9.96
N GLY A 95 2.55 -6.27 9.33
CA GLY A 95 2.22 -6.48 7.93
C GLY A 95 1.83 -7.91 7.60
N LEU A 96 1.05 -8.08 6.55
CA LEU A 96 0.62 -9.37 6.03
C LEU A 96 1.23 -9.59 4.65
N GLU A 97 1.89 -10.74 4.45
CA GLU A 97 2.52 -11.12 3.19
C GLU A 97 2.27 -12.58 2.80
N LEU A 98 2.69 -12.97 1.60
CA LEU A 98 2.32 -14.25 1.01
C LEU A 98 3.03 -15.47 1.65
N SER A 99 4.30 -15.38 2.06
CA SER A 99 5.03 -16.55 2.61
C SER A 99 6.46 -16.30 3.08
N ASP A 100 7.21 -15.40 2.44
CA ASP A 100 8.63 -15.17 2.79
C ASP A 100 8.74 -14.10 3.88
N LEU A 101 8.79 -14.53 5.15
CA LEU A 101 9.02 -13.61 6.28
C LEU A 101 10.34 -12.87 6.10
N LEU A 102 10.26 -11.55 5.94
CA LEU A 102 11.44 -10.69 6.06
C LEU A 102 11.93 -10.66 7.52
N ASP A 103 13.12 -11.21 7.73
CA ASP A 103 13.78 -11.19 9.03
C ASP A 103 13.93 -9.75 9.54
N GLY A 104 13.40 -9.49 10.75
CA GLY A 104 13.51 -8.20 11.43
C GLY A 104 12.30 -7.27 11.29
N LEU A 105 11.26 -7.65 10.53
CA LEU A 105 9.99 -6.93 10.47
C LEU A 105 8.85 -7.75 11.11
N PRO A 106 7.85 -7.11 11.75
CA PRO A 106 6.68 -7.78 12.31
C PRO A 106 5.69 -8.18 11.19
N LEU A 107 6.10 -9.12 10.34
CA LEU A 107 5.29 -9.63 9.25
C LEU A 107 4.71 -11.01 9.59
N ALA A 108 3.50 -11.28 9.09
CA ALA A 108 2.90 -12.60 9.13
C ALA A 108 2.60 -13.11 7.72
N ALA A 109 2.80 -14.40 7.51
CA ALA A 109 2.36 -15.06 6.28
C ALA A 109 0.86 -15.39 6.36
N GLY A 110 0.10 -15.01 5.33
CA GLY A 110 -1.33 -15.31 5.28
C GLY A 110 -1.95 -15.05 3.92
N THR A 111 -3.26 -15.27 3.86
CA THR A 111 -4.08 -15.09 2.65
C THR A 111 -5.33 -14.29 2.98
N VAL A 112 -6.01 -13.82 1.94
CA VAL A 112 -7.29 -13.11 2.05
C VAL A 112 -8.31 -13.74 1.10
N ASN A 113 -9.61 -13.49 1.26
CA ASN A 113 -10.63 -13.96 0.31
C ASN A 113 -10.59 -15.48 -0.01
N ARG A 114 -10.49 -16.35 1.00
CA ARG A 114 -10.43 -17.81 0.87
C ARG A 114 -9.19 -18.34 0.14
N GLY A 115 -8.01 -17.88 0.55
CA GLY A 115 -6.75 -18.37 0.00
C GLY A 115 -6.24 -17.59 -1.20
N SER A 116 -6.73 -16.36 -1.42
CA SER A 116 -6.11 -15.45 -2.39
C SER A 116 -4.77 -14.98 -1.88
N ASN A 117 -3.78 -15.10 -2.76
CA ASN A 117 -2.41 -14.67 -2.53
C ASN A 117 -2.23 -13.16 -2.79
N VAL A 118 -3.19 -12.52 -3.46
CA VAL A 118 -3.13 -11.09 -3.80
C VAL A 118 -3.72 -10.29 -2.64
N ILE A 119 -2.87 -10.06 -1.63
CA ILE A 119 -3.28 -9.48 -0.34
C ILE A 119 -3.81 -8.06 -0.52
N ALA A 120 -3.09 -7.18 -1.22
CA ALA A 120 -3.48 -5.77 -1.33
C ALA A 120 -4.76 -5.55 -2.14
N ALA A 121 -5.17 -6.50 -2.98
CA ALA A 121 -6.45 -6.43 -3.69
C ALA A 121 -7.64 -6.79 -2.77
N GLY A 122 -7.39 -7.52 -1.69
CA GLY A 122 -8.41 -8.03 -0.78
C GLY A 122 -8.36 -7.45 0.63
N LEU A 123 -7.36 -6.62 0.94
CA LEU A 123 -7.11 -6.05 2.26
C LEU A 123 -6.48 -4.65 2.13
N THR A 124 -7.05 -3.70 2.85
CA THR A 124 -6.45 -2.39 3.10
C THR A 124 -6.53 -2.13 4.59
N VAL A 125 -5.42 -1.70 5.18
CA VAL A 125 -5.27 -1.60 6.63
C VAL A 125 -4.57 -0.30 7.01
N ASN A 126 -4.94 0.21 8.17
CA ASN A 126 -4.18 1.22 8.89
C ASN A 126 -4.03 0.75 10.35
N ASP A 127 -3.46 1.59 11.21
CA ASP A 127 -3.14 1.21 12.59
C ASP A 127 -4.35 0.92 13.49
N TRP A 128 -5.57 1.23 13.07
CA TRP A 128 -6.77 1.14 13.90
C TRP A 128 -7.95 0.44 13.22
N THR A 129 -7.91 0.20 11.91
CA THR A 129 -8.95 -0.51 11.17
C THR A 129 -8.38 -1.25 9.96
N ALA A 130 -8.99 -2.39 9.64
CA ALA A 130 -8.76 -3.13 8.40
C ALA A 130 -10.07 -3.33 7.64
N PHE A 131 -10.01 -3.14 6.33
CA PHE A 131 -11.07 -3.46 5.39
C PHE A 131 -10.62 -4.64 4.55
N CYS A 132 -11.39 -5.73 4.56
CA CYS A 132 -11.11 -6.90 3.76
C CYS A 132 -12.31 -7.28 2.86
N GLY A 133 -12.07 -8.09 1.85
CA GLY A 133 -13.13 -8.60 0.99
C GLY A 133 -14.08 -9.53 1.74
N SER A 134 -15.33 -9.60 1.28
CA SER A 134 -16.43 -10.33 1.93
C SER A 134 -16.24 -11.84 2.02
N ASP A 135 -15.39 -12.40 1.15
CA ASP A 135 -15.10 -13.82 1.13
C ASP A 135 -14.03 -14.22 2.14
N THR A 136 -13.37 -13.26 2.80
CA THR A 136 -12.31 -13.53 3.79
C THR A 136 -12.85 -14.38 4.95
N THR A 137 -12.15 -15.47 5.22
CA THR A 137 -12.59 -16.47 6.22
C THR A 137 -12.29 -16.02 7.65
N THR A 138 -12.98 -16.60 8.63
CA THR A 138 -12.74 -16.32 10.05
C THR A 138 -11.30 -16.60 10.49
N THR A 139 -10.64 -17.60 9.89
CA THR A 139 -9.23 -17.90 10.17
C THR A 139 -8.31 -16.82 9.62
N GLU A 140 -8.56 -16.33 8.40
CA GLU A 140 -7.80 -15.23 7.79
C GLU A 140 -7.99 -13.93 8.59
N LEU A 141 -9.23 -13.62 9.00
CA LEU A 141 -9.54 -12.49 9.87
C LEU A 141 -8.80 -12.56 11.21
N ALA A 142 -8.73 -13.74 11.83
CA ALA A 142 -8.01 -13.91 13.10
C ALA A 142 -6.51 -13.63 12.97
N VAL A 143 -5.91 -13.94 11.81
CA VAL A 143 -4.50 -13.60 11.52
C VAL A 143 -4.34 -12.10 11.33
N ILE A 144 -5.21 -11.47 10.53
CA ILE A 144 -5.23 -10.01 10.30
C ILE A 144 -5.35 -9.27 11.63
N ASP A 145 -6.35 -9.61 12.44
CA ASP A 145 -6.57 -8.96 13.75
C ASP A 145 -5.35 -9.09 14.68
N SER A 146 -4.66 -10.23 14.63
CA SER A 146 -3.50 -10.50 15.49
C SER A 146 -2.25 -9.75 15.04
N ILE A 147 -1.97 -9.69 13.73
CA ILE A 147 -0.74 -9.07 13.22
C ILE A 147 -0.83 -7.54 13.21
N PHE A 148 -2.03 -7.00 12.98
CA PHE A 148 -2.27 -5.56 12.96
C PHE A 148 -2.72 -4.99 14.32
N GLY A 149 -2.85 -5.82 15.36
CA GLY A 149 -3.15 -5.35 16.72
C GLY A 149 -4.53 -4.70 16.89
N LEU A 150 -5.50 -5.03 16.03
CA LEU A 150 -6.78 -4.30 15.94
C LEU A 150 -7.73 -4.55 17.12
N ARG A 151 -7.56 -5.68 17.84
CA ARG A 151 -8.44 -6.05 18.95
C ARG A 151 -8.29 -5.13 20.16
N ASP A 152 -7.09 -4.62 20.40
CA ASP A 152 -6.81 -3.71 21.52
C ASP A 152 -7.29 -2.28 21.23
N ALA A 153 -7.29 -1.88 19.94
CA ALA A 153 -7.82 -0.58 19.51
C ALA A 153 -9.35 -0.47 19.70
N GLN A 154 -10.08 -1.57 19.53
CA GLN A 154 -11.55 -1.59 19.65
C GLN A 154 -12.04 -1.47 21.09
N SER A 155 -11.27 -1.95 22.08
CA SER A 155 -11.54 -1.74 23.51
C SER A 155 -11.43 -0.28 23.95
N MET A 156 -10.69 0.56 23.23
CA MET A 156 -10.53 1.99 23.56
C MET A 156 -11.68 2.86 23.05
N ALA A 157 -12.50 2.37 22.12
CA ALA A 157 -13.58 3.14 21.49
C ALA A 157 -14.95 2.98 22.19
N VAL A 158 -15.07 2.06 23.16
CA VAL A 158 -16.35 1.72 23.82
C VAL A 158 -16.51 2.41 25.19
N ASP A 159 -15.49 3.10 25.68
CA ASP A 159 -15.54 3.89 26.91
C ASP A 159 -15.67 5.39 26.62
N VAL A 160 -16.81 5.84 26.06
CA VAL A 160 -17.28 7.24 26.10
C VAL A 160 -18.78 7.30 26.31
#